data_AF-Q46DF4-F1
#
_entry.id   AF-Q46DF4-F1
#
_cell.length_a   1.000
_cell.length_b   1.000
_cell.length_c   1.000
_cell.angle_alpha   90.00
_cell.angle_beta   90.00
_cell.angle_gamma   90.00
#
_symmetry.space_group_name_H-M   'P 1'
#
loop_
_entity.id
_entity.type
_entity.pdbx_description
1 polymer ?
#
loop_
_entity_poly.entity_id
_entity_poly.type
_entity_poly.pdbx_seq_one_letter_code
_entity_poly.pdbx_strand_id
1 'polypeptide(L)'
;MLKAQLCPRQLKNLSFLFLEETSGKIAGKNFGVAMNPEFLREGKAVYDFMHPDKIVVGAIDQKSGDLVSELYRTFKCEVTRTSLSTAEMIKYANNSLLATKISFANEIGNICKRLNVDTYEVMKAVGKDSRISPKFLNSGAGFGGSCFPKDVKALIGKAKEIGYSPVLLESVIGVNEKQPILMTEILQKKIGSLEGKKVAVLGLAFKNDTDDIRESRSIPIIAELLRLGAEVSAYDPMAIENMKRIFPTIEYSGKAKDALEGADACLVMTEWSEFKQLDSEFEVMKEKIVVDGRRIIKAKNIDYEGLCW
;
A
#
# COMPACT_ATOMS: atom_id res chain seq x y z
N MET A 1 -4.14 25.85 -10.83
CA MET A 1 -3.33 24.62 -10.94
C MET A 1 -3.92 23.58 -10.01
N LEU A 2 -4.31 22.42 -10.52
CA LEU A 2 -4.87 21.36 -9.69
C LEU A 2 -3.81 20.27 -9.47
N LYS A 3 -3.56 19.96 -8.19
CA LYS A 3 -2.67 18.87 -7.74
C LYS A 3 -3.42 17.67 -7.19
N ALA A 4 -4.74 17.77 -7.03
CA ALA A 4 -5.57 16.70 -6.50
C ALA A 4 -5.71 15.56 -7.51
N GLN A 5 -5.90 14.35 -7.00
CA GLN A 5 -6.09 13.17 -7.83
C GLN A 5 -7.55 13.07 -8.29
N LEU A 6 -7.75 13.26 -9.59
CA LEU A 6 -9.05 13.22 -10.26
C LEU A 6 -9.03 12.16 -11.35
N CYS A 7 -10.09 11.36 -11.44
CA CYS A 7 -10.24 10.34 -12.49
C CYS A 7 -10.15 10.99 -13.87
N PRO A 8 -9.65 10.27 -14.88
CA PRO A 8 -9.54 10.81 -16.23
C PRO A 8 -10.86 11.43 -16.74
N ARG A 9 -10.74 12.64 -17.29
CA ARG A 9 -11.81 13.54 -17.77
C ARG A 9 -12.65 14.23 -16.69
N GLN A 10 -12.40 14.03 -15.39
CA GLN A 10 -13.15 14.73 -14.35
C GLN A 10 -12.87 16.23 -14.33
N LEU A 11 -11.64 16.68 -14.64
CA LEU A 11 -11.32 18.11 -14.72
C LEU A 11 -12.19 18.84 -15.73
N LYS A 12 -12.30 18.27 -16.94
CA LYS A 12 -13.09 18.86 -18.03
C LYS A 12 -14.59 18.88 -17.72
N ASN A 13 -15.09 17.86 -17.01
CA ASN A 13 -16.53 17.67 -16.87
C ASN A 13 -17.13 18.36 -15.63
N LEU A 14 -16.39 18.49 -14.53
CA LEU A 14 -16.93 19.06 -13.28
C LEU A 14 -16.24 20.35 -12.84
N SER A 15 -14.90 20.38 -12.85
CA SER A 15 -14.17 21.52 -12.29
C SER A 15 -14.18 22.74 -13.21
N PHE A 16 -14.19 22.55 -14.52
CA PHE A 16 -14.23 23.67 -15.47
C PHE A 16 -15.61 24.30 -15.45
N LEU A 17 -16.64 23.46 -15.59
CA LEU A 17 -18.02 23.90 -15.62
C LEU A 17 -18.36 24.75 -14.40
N PHE A 18 -18.01 24.30 -13.19
CA PHE A 18 -18.26 25.06 -11.97
C PHE A 18 -17.52 26.41 -11.94
N LEU A 19 -16.25 26.46 -12.34
CA LEU A 19 -15.46 27.70 -12.36
C LEU A 19 -15.96 28.66 -13.44
N GLU A 20 -16.32 28.16 -14.62
CA GLU A 20 -16.87 28.97 -15.70
C GLU A 20 -18.24 29.55 -15.32
N GLU A 21 -19.14 28.72 -14.77
CA GLU A 21 -20.46 29.13 -14.28
C GLU A 21 -20.36 30.20 -13.18
N THR A 22 -19.50 29.99 -12.18
CA THR A 22 -19.41 30.90 -11.03
C THR A 22 -18.69 32.20 -11.38
N SER A 23 -17.72 32.17 -12.29
CA SER A 23 -16.90 33.35 -12.62
C SER A 23 -17.36 34.13 -13.86
N GLY A 24 -18.23 33.54 -14.69
CA GLY A 24 -18.59 34.09 -16.00
C GLY A 24 -17.44 34.16 -17.01
N LYS A 25 -16.31 33.50 -16.72
CA LYS A 25 -15.10 33.46 -17.55
C LYS A 25 -14.97 32.10 -18.24
N ILE A 26 -14.29 32.07 -19.38
CA ILE A 26 -14.10 30.85 -20.18
C ILE A 26 -12.67 30.31 -20.00
N ALA A 27 -12.53 29.02 -19.70
CA ALA A 27 -11.25 28.33 -19.59
C ALA A 27 -10.51 28.30 -20.93
N GLY A 28 -9.19 28.52 -20.92
CA GLY A 28 -8.37 28.62 -22.12
C GLY A 28 -8.46 29.96 -22.86
N LYS A 29 -9.44 30.83 -22.52
CA LYS A 29 -9.55 32.19 -23.05
C LYS A 29 -9.25 33.24 -21.98
N ASN A 30 -9.98 33.19 -20.86
CA ASN A 30 -9.89 34.17 -19.78
C ASN A 30 -9.00 33.69 -18.63
N PHE A 31 -8.89 32.38 -18.42
CA PHE A 31 -8.00 31.79 -17.42
C PHE A 31 -7.43 30.45 -17.91
N GLY A 32 -6.24 30.11 -17.43
CA GLY A 32 -5.54 28.89 -17.75
C GLY A 32 -5.88 27.73 -16.82
N VAL A 33 -5.81 26.49 -17.33
CA VAL A 33 -5.97 25.29 -16.50
C VAL A 33 -4.85 24.29 -16.76
N ALA A 34 -4.31 23.77 -15.67
CA ALA A 34 -3.27 22.74 -15.68
C ALA A 34 -3.52 21.68 -14.59
N MET A 35 -3.27 20.44 -14.97
CA MET A 35 -3.20 19.23 -14.14
C MET A 35 -1.73 18.90 -13.90
N ASN A 36 -1.32 18.90 -12.64
CA ASN A 36 0.02 18.50 -12.23
C ASN A 36 -0.09 17.44 -11.12
N PRO A 37 -0.15 16.15 -11.50
CA PRO A 37 -0.26 15.09 -10.51
C PRO A 37 1.01 15.02 -9.65
N GLU A 38 0.84 14.59 -8.41
CA GLU A 38 1.94 14.30 -7.49
C GLU A 38 2.33 12.81 -7.53
N PHE A 39 3.56 12.48 -7.15
CA PHE A 39 4.07 11.09 -7.09
C PHE A 39 4.82 10.83 -5.77
N LEU A 40 4.42 11.53 -4.71
CA LEU A 40 5.09 11.54 -3.43
C LEU A 40 4.76 10.29 -2.63
N ARG A 41 5.73 9.80 -1.86
CA ARG A 41 5.49 8.75 -0.88
C ARG A 41 5.30 9.39 0.49
N GLU A 42 4.23 9.01 1.18
CA GLU A 42 4.01 9.40 2.57
C GLU A 42 5.22 9.01 3.45
N GLY A 43 5.57 9.82 4.45
CA GLY A 43 6.83 9.67 5.21
C GLY A 43 8.11 10.12 4.49
N LYS A 44 8.10 10.29 3.16
CA LYS A 44 9.22 10.84 2.36
C LYS A 44 8.82 12.01 1.46
N ALA A 45 7.65 12.61 1.71
CA ALA A 45 7.05 13.57 0.81
C ALA A 45 7.93 14.80 0.54
N VAL A 46 8.62 15.33 1.56
CA VAL A 46 9.55 16.46 1.39
C VAL A 46 10.72 16.08 0.49
N TYR A 47 11.33 14.92 0.73
CA TYR A 47 12.45 14.44 -0.09
C TYR A 47 12.01 14.19 -1.54
N ASP A 48 10.90 13.47 -1.74
CA ASP A 48 10.38 13.15 -3.08
C ASP A 48 9.95 14.42 -3.83
N PHE A 49 9.47 15.45 -3.13
CA PHE A 49 9.16 16.73 -3.74
C PHE A 49 10.42 17.46 -4.20
N MET A 50 11.47 17.48 -3.37
CA MET A 50 12.74 18.15 -3.66
C MET A 50 13.60 17.39 -4.69
N HIS A 51 13.40 16.07 -4.82
CA HIS A 51 14.14 15.18 -5.71
C HIS A 51 13.20 14.30 -6.55
N PRO A 52 12.36 14.88 -7.42
CA PRO A 52 11.38 14.13 -8.19
C PRO A 52 12.04 13.30 -9.29
N ASP A 53 11.56 12.08 -9.49
CA ASP A 53 11.95 11.25 -10.65
C ASP A 53 11.44 11.86 -11.97
N LYS A 54 10.24 12.46 -11.93
CA LYS A 54 9.59 13.15 -13.05
C LYS A 54 8.59 14.19 -12.56
N ILE A 55 8.32 15.19 -13.40
CA ILE A 55 7.22 16.14 -13.23
C ILE A 55 6.31 16.03 -14.44
N VAL A 56 5.00 15.93 -14.23
CA VAL A 56 4.01 15.84 -15.32
C VAL A 56 3.16 17.11 -15.31
N VAL A 57 3.04 17.78 -16.46
CA VAL A 57 2.21 18.98 -16.62
C VAL A 57 1.27 18.78 -17.80
N GLY A 58 0.01 18.48 -17.49
CA GLY A 58 -1.10 18.50 -18.43
C GLY A 58 -1.72 19.89 -18.49
N ALA A 59 -1.93 20.48 -19.65
CA ALA A 59 -2.52 21.82 -19.76
C ALA A 59 -3.62 21.90 -20.82
N ILE A 60 -4.52 22.88 -20.67
CA ILE A 60 -5.57 23.17 -21.66
C ILE A 60 -5.04 23.91 -22.89
N ASP A 61 -3.94 24.66 -22.72
CA ASP A 61 -3.28 25.45 -23.75
C ASP A 61 -1.77 25.54 -23.47
N GLN A 62 -1.01 25.99 -24.48
CA GLN A 62 0.45 26.08 -24.41
C GLN A 62 0.91 27.07 -23.33
N LYS A 63 0.30 28.25 -23.25
CA LYS A 63 0.66 29.31 -22.31
C LYS A 63 0.52 28.85 -20.86
N SER A 64 -0.58 28.18 -20.53
CA SER A 64 -0.87 27.62 -19.21
C SER A 64 0.16 26.58 -18.81
N GLY A 65 0.53 25.70 -19.74
CA GLY A 65 1.56 24.71 -19.47
C GLY A 65 2.92 25.37 -19.26
N ASP A 66 3.30 26.36 -20.09
CA ASP A 66 4.62 27.03 -20.03
C ASP A 66 4.79 27.73 -18.70
N LEU A 67 3.75 28.44 -18.25
CA LEU A 67 3.73 29.09 -16.96
C LEU A 67 3.95 28.11 -15.80
N VAL A 68 3.32 26.94 -15.83
CA VAL A 68 3.46 25.93 -14.77
C VAL A 68 4.82 25.24 -14.84
N SER A 69 5.34 24.98 -16.04
CA SER A 69 6.68 24.41 -16.22
C SER A 69 7.78 25.32 -15.72
N GLU A 70 7.64 26.63 -15.89
CA GLU A 70 8.61 27.61 -15.39
C GLU A 70 8.78 27.55 -13.86
N LEU A 71 7.73 27.19 -13.12
CA LEU A 71 7.80 26.98 -11.67
C LEU A 71 8.81 25.88 -11.28
N TYR A 72 9.10 24.96 -12.20
CA TYR A 72 9.97 23.80 -11.98
C TYR A 72 11.35 23.93 -12.62
N ARG A 73 11.70 25.08 -13.18
CA ARG A 73 12.98 25.31 -13.90
C ARG A 73 14.24 24.96 -13.11
N THR A 74 14.17 25.03 -11.77
CA THR A 74 15.31 24.75 -10.87
C THR A 74 15.45 23.28 -10.50
N PHE A 75 14.45 22.45 -10.83
CA PHE A 75 14.46 21.02 -10.52
C PHE A 75 15.25 20.25 -11.57
N LYS A 76 16.11 19.32 -11.11
CA LYS A 76 16.93 18.48 -11.98
C LYS A 76 16.20 17.21 -12.41
N CYS A 77 15.05 17.37 -13.07
CA CYS A 77 14.25 16.26 -13.57
C CYS A 77 13.53 16.63 -14.87
N GLU A 78 13.06 15.63 -15.61
CA GLU A 78 12.27 15.85 -16.81
C GLU A 78 10.87 16.40 -16.45
N VAL A 79 10.47 17.48 -17.14
CA VAL A 79 9.11 18.01 -17.11
C VAL A 79 8.36 17.51 -18.36
N THR A 80 7.59 16.44 -18.19
CA THR A 80 6.77 15.84 -19.26
C THR A 80 5.51 16.69 -19.50
N ARG A 81 5.46 17.35 -20.65
CA ARG A 81 4.31 18.14 -21.12
C ARG A 81 3.30 17.29 -21.85
N THR A 82 2.02 17.46 -21.53
CA THR A 82 0.95 16.67 -22.15
C THR A 82 -0.42 17.33 -22.08
N SER A 83 -1.48 16.62 -22.49
CA SER A 83 -2.86 17.06 -22.34
C SER A 83 -3.36 16.84 -20.90
N LEU A 84 -4.39 17.57 -20.48
CA LEU A 84 -5.03 17.39 -19.17
C LEU A 84 -5.38 15.92 -18.88
N SER A 85 -6.10 15.27 -19.81
CA SER A 85 -6.57 13.90 -19.62
C SER A 85 -5.45 12.87 -19.65
N THR A 86 -4.38 13.13 -20.40
CA THR A 86 -3.19 12.29 -20.37
C THR A 86 -2.47 12.41 -19.03
N ALA A 87 -2.34 13.62 -18.47
CA ALA A 87 -1.74 13.81 -17.15
C ALA A 87 -2.56 13.14 -16.03
N GLU A 88 -3.89 13.23 -16.07
CA GLU A 88 -4.78 12.47 -15.17
C GLU A 88 -4.50 10.97 -15.29
N MET A 89 -4.49 10.41 -16.50
CA MET A 89 -4.27 8.99 -16.73
C MET A 89 -2.88 8.51 -16.28
N ILE A 90 -1.82 9.31 -16.49
CA ILE A 90 -0.46 8.94 -16.08
C ILE A 90 -0.40 8.63 -14.58
N LYS A 91 -1.10 9.39 -13.73
CA LYS A 91 -1.13 9.14 -12.29
C LYS A 91 -1.76 7.77 -11.97
N TYR A 92 -2.93 7.47 -12.53
CA TYR A 92 -3.62 6.20 -12.31
C TYR A 92 -2.84 5.02 -12.86
N ALA A 93 -2.27 5.15 -14.06
CA ALA A 93 -1.46 4.11 -14.68
C ALA A 93 -0.19 3.82 -13.85
N ASN A 94 0.48 4.87 -13.35
CA ASN A 94 1.68 4.72 -12.52
C ASN A 94 1.36 3.97 -11.21
N ASN A 95 0.33 4.38 -10.47
CA ASN A 95 -0.05 3.72 -9.22
C ASN A 95 -0.55 2.28 -9.46
N SER A 96 -1.31 2.07 -10.54
CA SER A 96 -1.79 0.73 -10.91
C SER A 96 -0.65 -0.22 -11.28
N LEU A 97 0.39 0.27 -11.97
CA LEU A 97 1.56 -0.53 -12.29
C LEU A 97 2.35 -0.90 -11.02
N LEU A 98 2.54 0.04 -10.08
CA LEU A 98 3.20 -0.25 -8.81
C LEU A 98 2.43 -1.30 -7.98
N ALA A 99 1.10 -1.16 -7.89
CA ALA A 99 0.23 -2.15 -7.26
C ALA A 99 0.32 -3.52 -7.96
N THR A 100 0.33 -3.53 -9.29
CA THR A 100 0.49 -4.75 -10.11
C THR A 100 1.79 -5.47 -9.78
N LYS A 101 2.91 -4.74 -9.66
CA LYS A 101 4.20 -5.35 -9.32
C LYS A 101 4.19 -6.02 -7.94
N ILE A 102 3.55 -5.41 -6.94
CA ILE A 102 3.40 -6.01 -5.61
C ILE A 102 2.52 -7.27 -5.69
N SER A 103 1.34 -7.18 -6.30
CA SER A 103 0.46 -8.36 -6.44
C SER A 103 1.09 -9.48 -7.26
N PHE A 104 1.86 -9.14 -8.29
CA PHE A 104 2.63 -10.12 -9.06
C PHE A 104 3.69 -10.81 -8.19
N ALA A 105 4.50 -10.05 -7.45
CA ALA A 105 5.49 -10.63 -6.53
C ALA A 105 4.83 -11.52 -5.46
N ASN A 106 3.65 -11.13 -4.97
CA ASN A 106 2.84 -11.92 -4.04
C ASN A 106 2.33 -13.22 -4.65
N GLU A 107 1.84 -13.19 -5.89
CA GLU A 107 1.37 -14.38 -6.60
C GLU A 107 2.51 -15.36 -6.87
N ILE A 108 3.65 -14.87 -7.38
CA ILE A 108 4.88 -15.67 -7.49
C ILE A 108 5.29 -16.20 -6.13
N GLY A 109 5.18 -15.39 -5.07
CA GLY A 109 5.54 -15.81 -3.73
C GLY A 109 4.69 -16.96 -3.18
N ASN A 110 3.40 -16.94 -3.47
CA ASN A 110 2.50 -18.04 -3.10
C ASN A 110 2.86 -19.35 -3.83
N ILE A 111 3.35 -19.26 -5.08
CA ILE A 111 3.83 -20.40 -5.86
C ILE A 111 5.16 -20.89 -5.27
N CYS A 112 6.12 -19.98 -5.11
CA CYS A 112 7.44 -20.23 -4.53
C CYS A 112 7.34 -20.93 -3.17
N LYS A 113 6.46 -20.46 -2.28
CA LYS A 113 6.21 -21.10 -0.99
C LYS A 113 5.79 -22.57 -1.09
N ARG A 114 4.91 -22.91 -2.05
CA ARG A 114 4.47 -24.30 -2.29
C ARG A 114 5.55 -25.17 -2.92
N LEU A 115 6.49 -24.55 -3.62
CA LEU A 115 7.66 -25.20 -4.22
C LEU A 115 8.88 -25.24 -3.29
N ASN A 116 8.78 -24.66 -2.08
CA ASN A 116 9.91 -24.48 -1.16
C ASN A 116 11.08 -23.69 -1.81
N VAL A 117 10.74 -22.59 -2.50
CA VAL A 117 11.67 -21.69 -3.19
C VAL A 117 11.60 -20.31 -2.55
N ASP A 118 12.75 -19.66 -2.37
CA ASP A 118 12.81 -18.30 -1.83
C ASP A 118 12.37 -17.25 -2.88
N THR A 119 11.20 -16.66 -2.66
CA THR A 119 10.63 -15.62 -3.54
C THR A 119 11.53 -14.40 -3.68
N TYR A 120 12.23 -13.97 -2.63
CA TYR A 120 13.05 -12.75 -2.72
C TYR A 120 14.33 -13.00 -3.51
N GLU A 121 14.89 -14.21 -3.47
CA GLU A 121 16.00 -14.57 -4.36
C GLU A 121 15.56 -14.55 -5.82
N VAL A 122 14.40 -15.14 -6.11
CA VAL A 122 13.76 -15.11 -7.44
C VAL A 122 13.55 -13.67 -7.90
N MET A 123 12.84 -12.86 -7.11
CA MET A 123 12.50 -11.48 -7.48
C MET A 123 13.72 -10.56 -7.56
N LYS A 124 14.76 -10.81 -6.75
CA LYS A 124 16.06 -10.12 -6.87
C LYS A 124 16.75 -10.45 -8.19
N ALA A 125 16.71 -11.69 -8.64
CA ALA A 125 17.28 -12.08 -9.94
C ALA A 125 16.46 -11.49 -11.10
N VAL A 126 15.13 -11.54 -11.03
CA VAL A 126 14.22 -10.92 -12.01
C VAL A 126 14.48 -9.42 -12.14
N GLY A 127 14.66 -8.72 -11.01
CA GLY A 127 14.95 -7.28 -10.99
C GLY A 127 16.34 -6.87 -11.51
N LYS A 128 17.21 -7.83 -11.88
CA LYS A 128 18.48 -7.54 -12.58
C LYS A 128 18.29 -7.34 -14.08
N ASP A 129 17.16 -7.80 -14.64
CA ASP A 129 16.83 -7.52 -16.03
C ASP A 129 16.61 -6.02 -16.22
N SER A 130 17.39 -5.39 -17.10
CA SER A 130 17.33 -3.93 -17.34
C SER A 130 15.94 -3.40 -17.74
N ARG A 131 15.05 -4.27 -18.23
CA ARG A 131 13.67 -3.93 -18.59
C ARG A 131 12.75 -3.88 -17.36
N ILE A 132 13.17 -4.42 -16.22
CA ILE A 132 12.39 -4.57 -15.01
C ILE A 132 13.07 -3.80 -13.88
N SER A 133 12.45 -2.72 -13.40
CA SER A 133 12.96 -2.03 -12.22
C SER A 133 12.96 -2.96 -11.00
N PRO A 134 14.04 -3.02 -10.19
CA PRO A 134 14.10 -3.87 -9.01
C PRO A 134 13.21 -3.38 -7.85
N LYS A 135 12.67 -2.16 -7.92
CA LYS A 135 11.81 -1.58 -6.88
C LYS A 135 10.39 -2.16 -6.94
N PHE A 136 9.69 -2.24 -5.80
CA PHE A 136 8.30 -2.73 -5.70
C PHE A 136 8.13 -4.21 -6.11
N LEU A 137 9.13 -5.05 -5.84
CA LEU A 137 9.10 -6.49 -6.12
C LEU A 137 9.13 -7.37 -4.84
N ASN A 138 8.96 -6.76 -3.66
CA ASN A 138 8.92 -7.51 -2.40
C ASN A 138 7.53 -8.12 -2.24
N SER A 139 7.49 -9.43 -1.98
CA SER A 139 6.25 -10.11 -1.59
C SER A 139 5.92 -9.87 -0.11
N GLY A 140 4.68 -10.13 0.31
CA GLY A 140 4.22 -9.95 1.69
C GLY A 140 2.70 -9.82 1.81
N ALA A 141 2.24 -9.24 2.92
CA ALA A 141 0.81 -9.12 3.28
C ALA A 141 -0.02 -8.19 2.37
N GLY A 142 0.51 -7.79 1.21
CA GLY A 142 -0.11 -6.89 0.26
C GLY A 142 0.21 -5.40 0.52
N PHE A 143 -0.41 -4.56 -0.31
CA PHE A 143 -0.36 -3.11 -0.24
C PHE A 143 -1.64 -2.54 0.40
N GLY A 144 -1.46 -1.41 1.07
CA GLY A 144 -2.53 -0.61 1.69
C GLY A 144 -2.32 0.87 1.43
N GLY A 145 -2.76 1.70 2.38
CA GLY A 145 -2.64 3.15 2.33
C GLY A 145 -3.71 3.81 1.48
N SER A 146 -3.78 5.13 1.57
CA SER A 146 -4.85 5.92 0.94
C SER A 146 -4.80 6.00 -0.59
N CYS A 147 -3.66 5.67 -1.20
CA CYS A 147 -3.44 5.87 -2.64
C CYS A 147 -3.75 4.61 -3.46
N PHE A 148 -2.98 3.52 -3.32
CA PHE A 148 -3.05 2.40 -4.27
C PHE A 148 -4.43 1.72 -4.35
N PRO A 149 -5.06 1.27 -3.25
CA PRO A 149 -6.34 0.57 -3.33
C PRO A 149 -7.43 1.46 -3.94
N LYS A 150 -7.53 2.71 -3.48
CA LYS A 150 -8.48 3.70 -3.99
C LYS A 150 -8.27 3.95 -5.48
N ASP A 151 -7.04 4.18 -5.91
CA ASP A 151 -6.75 4.57 -7.29
C ASP A 151 -7.00 3.44 -8.28
N VAL A 152 -6.58 2.23 -7.93
CA VAL A 152 -6.83 1.04 -8.77
C VAL A 152 -8.32 0.76 -8.83
N LYS A 153 -9.04 0.80 -7.70
CA LYS A 153 -10.51 0.63 -7.68
C LYS A 153 -11.23 1.72 -8.47
N ALA A 154 -10.78 2.98 -8.38
CA ALA A 154 -11.35 4.08 -9.15
C ALA A 154 -11.10 3.93 -10.66
N LEU A 155 -9.91 3.48 -11.08
CA LEU A 155 -9.64 3.18 -12.50
C LEU A 155 -10.48 2.01 -13.00
N ILE A 156 -10.66 0.96 -12.19
CA ILE A 156 -11.56 -0.16 -12.51
C ILE A 156 -12.99 0.32 -12.68
N GLY A 157 -13.49 1.12 -11.73
CA GLY A 157 -14.83 1.72 -11.80
C GLY A 157 -15.01 2.56 -13.07
N LYS A 158 -14.01 3.40 -13.40
CA LYS A 158 -14.06 4.22 -14.60
C LYS A 158 -14.04 3.40 -15.88
N ALA A 159 -13.25 2.33 -15.93
CA ALA A 159 -13.23 1.40 -17.06
C ALA A 159 -14.60 0.74 -17.28
N LYS A 160 -15.25 0.26 -16.21
CA LYS A 160 -16.57 -0.36 -16.28
C LYS A 160 -17.65 0.62 -16.74
N GLU A 161 -17.59 1.87 -16.26
CA GLU A 161 -18.51 2.94 -16.67
C GLU A 161 -18.47 3.18 -18.20
N ILE A 162 -17.31 3.04 -18.82
CA ILE A 162 -17.14 3.19 -20.28
C ILE A 162 -17.27 1.87 -21.05
N GLY A 163 -17.78 0.81 -20.43
CA GLY A 163 -18.05 -0.49 -21.06
C GLY A 163 -16.83 -1.40 -21.23
N TYR A 164 -15.72 -1.16 -20.52
CA TYR A 164 -14.51 -2.01 -20.55
C TYR A 164 -14.32 -2.75 -19.21
N SER A 165 -14.05 -4.05 -19.28
CA SER A 165 -13.71 -4.87 -18.10
C SER A 165 -12.19 -5.04 -17.99
N PRO A 166 -11.52 -4.39 -17.00
CA PRO A 166 -10.07 -4.44 -16.87
C PRO A 166 -9.61 -5.66 -16.06
N VAL A 167 -9.68 -6.85 -16.65
CA VAL A 167 -9.38 -8.15 -15.99
C VAL A 167 -8.10 -8.11 -15.16
N LEU A 168 -6.99 -7.59 -15.71
CA LEU A 168 -5.72 -7.53 -15.00
C LEU A 168 -5.80 -6.71 -13.69
N LEU A 169 -6.44 -5.53 -13.72
CA LEU A 169 -6.54 -4.68 -12.53
C LEU A 169 -7.45 -5.30 -11.46
N GLU A 170 -8.51 -5.99 -11.89
CA GLU A 170 -9.37 -6.75 -10.98
C GLU A 170 -8.60 -7.89 -10.31
N SER A 171 -7.78 -8.63 -11.06
CA SER A 171 -6.89 -9.66 -10.50
C SER A 171 -5.89 -9.07 -9.51
N VAL A 172 -5.31 -7.90 -9.80
CA VAL A 172 -4.37 -7.23 -8.89
C VAL A 172 -5.01 -6.93 -7.54
N ILE A 173 -6.25 -6.44 -7.52
CA ILE A 173 -7.01 -6.23 -6.28
C ILE A 173 -7.34 -7.57 -5.61
N GLY A 174 -7.82 -8.56 -6.37
CA GLY A 174 -8.19 -9.86 -5.84
C GLY A 174 -7.03 -10.60 -5.16
N VAL A 175 -5.82 -10.53 -5.73
CA VAL A 175 -4.60 -11.06 -5.08
C VAL A 175 -4.31 -10.31 -3.79
N ASN A 176 -4.40 -8.97 -3.80
CA ASN A 176 -4.11 -8.14 -2.64
C ASN A 176 -5.07 -8.40 -1.47
N GLU A 177 -6.36 -8.59 -1.75
CA GLU A 177 -7.39 -8.85 -0.74
C GLU A 177 -7.25 -10.24 -0.09
N LYS A 178 -6.73 -11.23 -0.84
CA LYS A 178 -6.51 -12.59 -0.33
C LYS A 178 -5.25 -12.72 0.54
N GLN A 179 -4.22 -11.91 0.30
CA GLN A 179 -2.91 -12.07 0.96
C GLN A 179 -2.98 -12.12 2.49
N PRO A 180 -3.68 -11.21 3.19
CA PRO A 180 -3.75 -11.27 4.64
C PRO A 180 -4.42 -12.57 5.12
N ILE A 181 -5.49 -13.03 4.46
CA ILE A 181 -6.20 -14.27 4.84
C ILE A 181 -5.29 -15.51 4.78
N LEU A 182 -4.30 -15.53 3.89
CA LEU A 182 -3.34 -16.64 3.85
C LEU A 182 -2.52 -16.77 5.15
N MET A 183 -2.34 -15.67 5.92
CA MET A 183 -1.64 -15.75 7.21
C MET A 183 -2.49 -16.49 8.25
N THR A 184 -3.82 -16.31 8.29
CA THR A 184 -4.68 -17.06 9.20
C THR A 184 -4.78 -18.53 8.77
N GLU A 185 -4.78 -18.82 7.47
CA GLU A 185 -4.69 -20.21 6.98
C GLU A 185 -3.38 -20.89 7.42
N ILE A 186 -2.25 -20.17 7.39
CA ILE A 186 -0.97 -20.67 7.90
C ILE A 186 -1.07 -20.98 9.40
N LEU A 187 -1.63 -20.07 10.19
CA LEU A 187 -1.83 -20.31 11.63
C LEU A 187 -2.71 -21.54 11.87
N GLN A 188 -3.85 -21.64 11.19
CA GLN A 188 -4.77 -22.76 11.35
C GLN A 188 -4.12 -24.11 10.99
N LYS A 189 -3.22 -24.13 10.01
CA LYS A 189 -2.43 -25.34 9.68
C LYS A 189 -1.44 -25.72 10.77
N LYS A 190 -0.87 -24.74 11.49
CA LYS A 190 0.11 -24.99 12.55
C LYS A 190 -0.54 -25.32 13.90
N ILE A 191 -1.59 -24.59 14.30
CA ILE A 191 -2.18 -24.70 15.65
C ILE A 191 -3.61 -25.27 15.69
N GLY A 192 -4.23 -25.52 14.54
CA GLY A 192 -5.62 -25.98 14.47
C GLY A 192 -6.64 -24.85 14.60
N SER A 193 -7.67 -25.03 15.42
CA SER A 193 -8.66 -23.98 15.67
C SER A 193 -8.02 -22.76 16.35
N LEU A 194 -8.44 -21.56 15.94
CA LEU A 194 -8.02 -20.31 16.59
C LEU A 194 -8.98 -19.88 17.71
N GLU A 195 -10.05 -20.63 17.95
CA GLU A 195 -11.03 -20.31 18.99
C GLU A 195 -10.37 -20.32 20.39
N GLY A 196 -10.47 -19.20 21.10
CA GLY A 196 -9.83 -18.99 22.41
C GLY A 196 -8.31 -18.91 22.38
N LYS A 197 -7.68 -18.85 21.20
CA LYS A 197 -6.23 -18.69 21.06
C LYS A 197 -5.85 -17.21 21.13
N LYS A 198 -4.77 -16.89 21.84
CA LYS A 198 -4.23 -15.52 21.89
C LYS A 198 -3.28 -15.31 20.72
N VAL A 199 -3.61 -14.40 19.80
CA VAL A 199 -2.79 -14.05 18.63
C VAL A 199 -2.30 -12.61 18.76
N ALA A 200 -0.97 -12.47 18.82
CA ALA A 200 -0.30 -11.18 18.80
C ALA A 200 -0.28 -10.62 17.36
N VAL A 201 -0.60 -9.33 17.18
CA VAL A 201 -0.51 -8.63 15.90
C VAL A 201 0.46 -7.45 16.06
N LEU A 202 1.64 -7.57 15.46
CA LEU A 202 2.66 -6.54 15.47
C LEU A 202 2.60 -5.71 14.18
N GLY A 203 2.26 -4.43 14.32
CA GLY A 203 2.09 -3.50 13.22
C GLY A 203 0.61 -3.31 12.86
N LEU A 204 0.14 -2.08 12.98
CA LEU A 204 -1.24 -1.68 12.73
C LEU A 204 -1.34 -0.64 11.62
N ALA A 205 -0.34 0.24 11.50
CA ALA A 205 -0.22 1.19 10.39
C ALA A 205 -0.09 0.47 9.04
N PHE A 206 -0.51 1.10 7.95
CA PHE A 206 -0.41 0.48 6.62
C PHE A 206 1.05 0.30 6.14
N LYS A 207 1.97 1.05 6.74
CA LYS A 207 3.43 0.98 6.58
C LYS A 207 4.12 1.59 7.81
N ASN A 208 5.44 1.46 7.91
CA ASN A 208 6.20 2.06 9.01
C ASN A 208 6.25 3.62 8.91
N ASP A 209 6.62 4.25 10.02
CA ASP A 209 6.82 5.71 10.17
C ASP A 209 5.54 6.57 9.95
N THR A 210 4.36 6.02 10.25
CA THR A 210 3.08 6.73 10.20
C THR A 210 2.06 6.11 11.15
N ASP A 211 1.08 6.88 11.60
CA ASP A 211 -0.10 6.43 12.35
C ASP A 211 -1.29 6.10 11.44
N ASP A 212 -1.15 6.27 10.12
CA ASP A 212 -2.24 6.06 9.15
C ASP A 212 -2.59 4.56 9.02
N ILE A 213 -3.87 4.26 9.24
CA ILE A 213 -4.43 2.92 9.15
C ILE A 213 -5.35 2.73 7.94
N ARG A 214 -5.54 3.75 7.10
CA ARG A 214 -6.41 3.66 5.93
C ARG A 214 -5.94 2.54 5.01
N GLU A 215 -6.85 1.62 4.70
CA GLU A 215 -6.57 0.41 3.92
C GLU A 215 -5.43 -0.45 4.49
N SER A 216 -5.13 -0.35 5.80
CA SER A 216 -4.09 -1.18 6.43
C SER A 216 -4.40 -2.67 6.30
N ARG A 217 -3.36 -3.48 6.19
CA ARG A 217 -3.47 -4.93 6.05
C ARG A 217 -3.65 -5.66 7.37
N SER A 218 -3.41 -4.99 8.49
CA SER A 218 -3.80 -5.48 9.81
C SER A 218 -5.33 -5.51 10.00
N ILE A 219 -6.09 -4.59 9.38
CA ILE A 219 -7.55 -4.52 9.53
C ILE A 219 -8.27 -5.82 9.13
N PRO A 220 -8.12 -6.34 7.89
CA PRO A 220 -8.77 -7.59 7.51
C PRO A 220 -8.27 -8.78 8.32
N ILE A 221 -7.02 -8.75 8.80
CA ILE A 221 -6.47 -9.78 9.67
C ILE A 221 -7.13 -9.81 11.03
N ILE A 222 -7.22 -8.65 11.70
CA ILE A 222 -7.84 -8.55 13.02
C ILE A 222 -9.32 -8.96 12.91
N ALA A 223 -10.02 -8.49 11.88
CA ALA A 223 -11.40 -8.88 11.64
C ALA A 223 -11.55 -10.40 11.46
N GLU A 224 -10.66 -11.03 10.70
CA GLU A 224 -10.70 -12.48 10.46
C GLU A 224 -10.34 -13.28 11.71
N LEU A 225 -9.33 -12.86 12.48
CA LEU A 225 -8.96 -13.48 13.75
C LEU A 225 -10.14 -13.47 14.73
N LEU A 226 -10.80 -12.31 14.88
CA LEU A 226 -12.00 -12.18 15.72
C LEU A 226 -13.15 -13.05 15.21
N ARG A 227 -13.35 -13.12 13.89
CA ARG A 227 -14.36 -14.01 13.27
C ARG A 227 -14.10 -15.48 13.57
N LEU A 228 -12.83 -15.87 13.67
CA LEU A 228 -12.38 -17.23 14.02
C LEU A 228 -12.35 -17.48 15.53
N GLY A 229 -12.79 -16.53 16.36
CA GLY A 229 -12.88 -16.67 17.81
C GLY A 229 -11.55 -16.49 18.56
N ALA A 230 -10.53 -15.93 17.91
CA ALA A 230 -9.25 -15.65 18.54
C ALA A 230 -9.31 -14.41 19.45
N GLU A 231 -8.51 -14.42 20.51
CA GLU A 231 -8.23 -13.23 21.31
C GLU A 231 -7.06 -12.48 20.67
N VAL A 232 -7.27 -11.20 20.34
CA VAL A 232 -6.25 -10.39 19.64
C VAL A 232 -5.56 -9.46 20.63
N SER A 233 -4.23 -9.55 20.67
CA SER A 233 -3.36 -8.60 21.37
C SER A 233 -2.50 -7.86 20.34
N ALA A 234 -2.52 -6.54 20.35
CA ALA A 234 -1.98 -5.74 19.26
C ALA A 234 -0.98 -4.68 19.74
N TYR A 235 0.05 -4.45 18.94
CA TYR A 235 1.00 -3.38 19.17
C TYR A 235 1.38 -2.66 17.88
N ASP A 236 1.41 -1.34 17.92
CA ASP A 236 2.04 -0.49 16.93
C ASP A 236 2.58 0.78 17.62
N PRO A 237 3.80 1.23 17.29
CA PRO A 237 4.39 2.38 17.95
C PRO A 237 3.68 3.72 17.69
N MET A 238 2.82 3.82 16.65
CA MET A 238 2.15 5.08 16.29
C MET A 238 0.64 4.95 16.06
N ALA A 239 0.15 3.80 15.62
CA ALA A 239 -1.21 3.66 15.08
C ALA A 239 -2.27 3.09 16.05
N ILE A 240 -1.93 2.86 17.33
CA ILE A 240 -2.85 2.28 18.33
C ILE A 240 -4.14 3.09 18.44
N GLU A 241 -4.05 4.41 18.62
CA GLU A 241 -5.23 5.26 18.86
C GLU A 241 -6.16 5.31 17.65
N ASN A 242 -5.60 5.29 16.43
CA ASN A 242 -6.41 5.19 15.23
C ASN A 242 -7.07 3.81 15.11
N MET A 243 -6.34 2.73 15.41
CA MET A 243 -6.87 1.36 15.30
C MET A 243 -7.98 1.08 16.33
N LYS A 244 -7.86 1.62 17.55
CA LYS A 244 -8.89 1.54 18.61
C LYS A 244 -10.25 2.06 18.14
N ARG A 245 -10.29 3.02 17.21
CA ARG A 245 -11.55 3.54 16.65
C ARG A 245 -12.27 2.51 15.77
N ILE A 246 -11.54 1.54 15.20
CA ILE A 246 -12.10 0.47 14.38
C ILE A 246 -12.34 -0.79 15.22
N PHE A 247 -11.38 -1.17 16.06
CA PHE A 247 -11.45 -2.35 16.93
C PHE A 247 -11.30 -1.94 18.39
N PRO A 248 -12.37 -1.46 19.06
CA PRO A 248 -12.28 -0.97 20.43
C PRO A 248 -12.14 -2.08 21.48
N THR A 249 -12.42 -3.33 21.11
CA THR A 249 -12.54 -4.46 22.05
C THR A 249 -11.32 -5.38 22.11
N ILE A 250 -10.29 -5.14 21.29
CA ILE A 250 -9.06 -5.95 21.33
C ILE A 250 -8.09 -5.39 22.38
N GLU A 251 -7.13 -6.20 22.80
CA GLU A 251 -6.07 -5.76 23.70
C GLU A 251 -5.03 -4.94 22.92
N TYR A 252 -4.65 -3.78 23.44
CA TYR A 252 -3.57 -2.96 22.89
C TYR A 252 -2.47 -2.80 23.92
N SER A 253 -1.25 -3.16 23.55
CA SER A 253 -0.09 -3.13 24.45
C SER A 253 0.76 -1.88 24.24
N GLY A 254 1.61 -1.55 25.22
CA GLY A 254 2.52 -0.39 25.13
C GLY A 254 3.85 -0.66 24.41
N LYS A 255 4.21 -1.94 24.24
CA LYS A 255 5.44 -2.41 23.58
C LYS A 255 5.23 -3.81 23.01
N ALA A 256 6.06 -4.21 22.05
CA ALA A 256 5.94 -5.50 21.37
C ALA A 256 5.95 -6.70 22.32
N LYS A 257 6.85 -6.71 23.31
CA LYS A 257 6.94 -7.81 24.31
C LYS A 257 5.62 -8.05 25.05
N ASP A 258 4.91 -6.99 25.40
CA ASP A 258 3.65 -7.09 26.16
C ASP A 258 2.53 -7.70 25.31
N ALA A 259 2.50 -7.43 23.99
CA ALA A 259 1.56 -8.06 23.08
C ALA A 259 1.88 -9.55 22.86
N LEU A 260 3.16 -9.92 22.96
CA LEU A 260 3.64 -11.30 22.81
C LEU A 260 3.42 -12.16 24.07
N GLU A 261 3.25 -11.55 25.24
CA GLU A 261 3.10 -12.24 26.53
C GLU A 261 1.92 -13.24 26.50
N GLY A 262 2.23 -14.53 26.64
CA GLY A 262 1.26 -15.62 26.64
C GLY A 262 0.60 -15.92 25.30
N ALA A 263 1.04 -15.29 24.19
CA ALA A 263 0.45 -15.52 22.87
C ALA A 263 0.74 -16.94 22.35
N ASP A 264 -0.24 -17.59 21.72
CA ASP A 264 -0.09 -18.86 20.99
C ASP A 264 0.51 -18.63 19.58
N ALA A 265 0.42 -17.41 19.03
CA ALA A 265 1.04 -17.07 17.75
C ALA A 265 1.23 -15.57 17.60
N CYS A 266 2.10 -15.17 16.67
CA CYS A 266 2.35 -13.78 16.30
C CYS A 266 2.24 -13.58 14.79
N LEU A 267 1.52 -12.54 14.37
CA LEU A 267 1.49 -12.04 13.00
C LEU A 267 2.24 -10.72 12.91
N VAL A 268 3.20 -10.62 11.98
CA VAL A 268 3.97 -9.39 11.74
C VAL A 268 3.48 -8.71 10.47
N MET A 269 2.85 -7.55 10.62
CA MET A 269 2.08 -6.89 9.55
C MET A 269 2.75 -5.63 8.99
N THR A 270 3.69 -5.04 9.72
CA THR A 270 4.34 -3.77 9.34
C THR A 270 5.83 -3.80 9.67
N GLU A 271 6.67 -3.33 8.75
CA GLU A 271 8.14 -3.40 8.81
C GLU A 271 8.83 -2.37 9.71
N TRP A 272 8.28 -2.14 10.91
CA TRP A 272 8.88 -1.26 11.91
C TRP A 272 10.31 -1.70 12.27
N SER A 273 11.20 -0.73 12.44
CA SER A 273 12.61 -0.99 12.73
C SER A 273 12.84 -1.71 14.06
N GLU A 274 11.98 -1.47 15.05
CA GLU A 274 12.01 -2.18 16.33
C GLU A 274 11.66 -3.68 16.19
N PHE A 275 10.74 -4.05 15.29
CA PHE A 275 10.36 -5.46 15.11
C PHE A 275 11.50 -6.30 14.51
N LYS A 276 12.37 -5.67 13.72
CA LYS A 276 13.59 -6.31 13.18
C LYS A 276 14.59 -6.71 14.26
N GLN A 277 14.49 -6.11 15.44
CA GLN A 277 15.41 -6.30 16.55
C GLN A 277 14.88 -7.29 17.59
N LEU A 278 13.61 -7.72 17.46
CA LEU A 278 13.02 -8.69 18.37
C LEU A 278 13.73 -10.04 18.25
N ASP A 279 14.10 -10.59 19.40
CA ASP A 279 14.69 -11.93 19.52
C ASP A 279 14.19 -12.57 20.83
N SER A 280 14.78 -12.21 21.97
CA SER A 280 14.39 -12.74 23.30
C SER A 280 12.95 -12.38 23.70
N GLU A 281 12.36 -11.36 23.09
CA GLU A 281 10.97 -10.96 23.32
C GLU A 281 9.97 -12.03 22.88
N PHE A 282 10.33 -12.95 21.96
CA PHE A 282 9.46 -14.06 21.60
C PHE A 282 9.44 -15.17 22.67
N GLU A 283 10.33 -15.14 23.68
CA GLU A 283 10.39 -16.17 24.72
C GLU A 283 9.19 -16.16 25.67
N VAL A 284 8.47 -15.04 25.76
CA VAL A 284 7.26 -14.92 26.59
C VAL A 284 6.00 -15.46 25.92
N MET A 285 6.10 -15.85 24.64
CA MET A 285 5.01 -16.54 23.94
C MET A 285 4.84 -17.96 24.49
N LYS A 286 3.61 -18.44 24.49
CA LYS A 286 3.29 -19.81 24.87
C LYS A 286 3.76 -20.80 23.81
N GLU A 287 3.44 -20.51 22.55
CA GLU A 287 3.91 -21.23 21.38
C GLU A 287 4.65 -20.21 20.52
N LYS A 288 5.93 -20.47 20.20
CA LYS A 288 6.80 -19.48 19.52
C LYS A 288 6.57 -19.42 18.00
N ILE A 289 5.31 -19.45 17.57
CA ILE A 289 4.90 -19.48 16.18
C ILE A 289 4.77 -18.05 15.65
N VAL A 290 5.59 -17.70 14.66
CA VAL A 290 5.64 -16.36 14.09
C VAL A 290 5.41 -16.44 12.59
N VAL A 291 4.31 -15.85 12.12
CA VAL A 291 4.04 -15.69 10.69
C VAL A 291 4.36 -14.25 10.28
N ASP A 292 5.36 -14.13 9.44
CA ASP A 292 5.89 -12.84 9.01
C ASP A 292 5.31 -12.45 7.66
N GLY A 293 4.59 -11.33 7.61
CA GLY A 293 4.00 -10.76 6.40
C GLY A 293 4.93 -9.76 5.68
N ARG A 294 6.11 -9.47 6.23
CA ARG A 294 7.03 -8.41 5.73
C ARG A 294 8.49 -8.83 5.57
N ARG A 295 8.85 -10.05 5.99
CA ARG A 295 10.21 -10.62 5.93
C ARG A 295 11.23 -9.77 6.67
N ILE A 296 10.97 -9.53 7.94
CA ILE A 296 11.78 -8.67 8.80
C ILE A 296 12.34 -9.37 10.04
N ILE A 297 11.73 -10.49 10.46
CA ILE A 297 12.15 -11.21 11.67
C ILE A 297 13.41 -12.03 11.40
N LYS A 298 14.36 -11.95 12.33
CA LYS A 298 15.66 -12.67 12.26
C LYS A 298 15.91 -13.58 13.47
N ALA A 299 14.97 -13.63 14.41
CA ALA A 299 15.06 -14.45 15.60
C ALA A 299 15.26 -15.92 15.23
N LYS A 300 16.11 -16.63 15.99
CA LYS A 300 16.50 -18.01 15.66
C LYS A 300 15.71 -19.06 16.44
N ASN A 301 15.21 -18.72 17.62
CA ASN A 301 14.56 -19.66 18.54
C ASN A 301 13.03 -19.58 18.46
N ILE A 302 12.51 -19.53 17.23
CA ILE A 302 11.08 -19.43 16.92
C ILE A 302 10.71 -20.41 15.80
N ASP A 303 9.45 -20.85 15.76
CA ASP A 303 8.86 -21.46 14.57
C ASP A 303 8.47 -20.33 13.60
N TYR A 304 9.38 -20.02 12.69
CA TYR A 304 9.22 -18.94 11.71
C TYR A 304 8.56 -19.44 10.43
N GLU A 305 7.55 -18.70 9.97
CA GLU A 305 6.94 -18.92 8.67
C GLU A 305 6.80 -17.59 7.91
N GLY A 306 7.37 -17.54 6.70
CA GLY A 306 7.08 -16.44 5.77
C GLY A 306 5.69 -16.56 5.16
N LEU A 307 4.99 -15.45 4.93
CA LEU A 307 3.67 -15.52 4.28
C LEU A 307 3.72 -16.15 2.88
N CYS A 308 4.66 -15.70 2.05
CA CYS A 308 4.75 -16.09 0.64
C CYS A 308 6.22 -16.13 0.16
N TRP A 309 7.06 -16.79 0.94
CA TRP A 309 8.43 -17.23 0.62
C TRP A 309 8.76 -18.50 1.40
#